data_AF-X1QHC4-F1
#
_entry.id   AF-X1QHC4-F1
#
_cell.length_a   1.000
_cell.length_b   1.000
_cell.length_c   1.000
_cell.angle_alpha   90.00
_cell.angle_beta   90.00
_cell.angle_gamma   90.00
#
_symmetry.space_group_name_H-M   'P 1'
#
loop_
_entity.id
_entity.type
_entity.pdbx_description
1 polymer ?
#
loop_
_entity_poly.entity_id
_entity_poly.type
_entity_poly.pdbx_seq_one_letter_code
_entity_poly.pdbx_strand_id
1 'polypeptide(L)'
;GFILGKILRKLRLTEVLAYILAGIIIGQVLNFSAPEQFNVIITGTTLALVAYIIGLSFSFAFLKRMGKQLVIILIVQVLITFIATWGFVYLLTRNLPLSIILGSLAPATAPAGTIAVLRDLKAKGTLTDITMALVGLDDALVIVIYSVGIMWTKMLLGGEASIAFSFTYPLWEIFGGLGLGGAIGIAISYFTKKIHLSSDHIFVVSLAVAILCWGLAEMIGVSAILACMALGTAVINLNVQIGSRSNELIDNIMTPIFVLFFA
;
A
#
# COMPACT_ATOMS: atom_id res chain seq x y z
N GLY A 1 -21.04 -5.91 6.61
CA GLY A 1 -19.86 -5.68 7.49
C GLY A 1 -20.20 -5.12 8.86
N PHE A 2 -20.57 -3.85 8.99
CA PHE A 2 -20.60 -3.11 10.27
C PHE A 2 -21.41 -3.77 11.42
N ILE A 3 -22.63 -4.25 11.16
CA ILE A 3 -23.47 -4.92 12.17
C ILE A 3 -22.77 -6.18 12.69
N LEU A 4 -22.22 -6.99 11.78
CA LEU A 4 -21.46 -8.19 12.12
C LEU A 4 -20.18 -7.83 12.90
N GLY A 5 -19.51 -6.73 12.53
CA GLY A 5 -18.38 -6.15 13.27
C GLY A 5 -18.71 -5.85 14.73
N LYS A 6 -19.83 -5.18 15.01
CA LYS A 6 -20.29 -4.92 16.38
C LYS A 6 -20.55 -6.21 17.18
N ILE A 7 -21.00 -7.27 16.52
CA ILE A 7 -21.26 -8.57 17.16
C ILE A 7 -19.93 -9.26 17.49
N LEU A 8 -19.02 -9.37 16.52
CA LEU A 8 -17.72 -10.03 16.71
C LEU A 8 -16.80 -9.28 17.67
N ARG A 9 -16.95 -7.96 17.78
CA ARG A 9 -16.22 -7.17 18.77
C ARG A 9 -16.58 -7.56 20.21
N LYS A 10 -17.81 -8.04 20.47
CA LYS A 10 -18.18 -8.62 21.78
C LYS A 10 -17.42 -9.92 22.09
N LEU A 11 -16.97 -10.63 21.05
CA LEU A 11 -16.14 -11.82 21.13
C LEU A 11 -14.63 -11.52 21.14
N ARG A 12 -14.23 -10.24 21.24
CA ARG A 12 -12.83 -9.76 21.17
C ARG A 12 -12.11 -10.08 19.85
N LEU A 13 -12.86 -10.25 18.76
CA LEU A 13 -12.31 -10.36 17.41
C LEU A 13 -12.22 -8.97 16.76
N THR A 14 -11.25 -8.79 15.85
CA THR A 14 -11.10 -7.54 15.08
C THR A 14 -12.27 -7.35 14.11
N GLU A 15 -12.64 -6.10 13.88
CA GLU A 15 -13.73 -5.77 12.96
C GLU A 15 -13.40 -6.18 11.52
N VAL A 16 -12.12 -6.22 11.14
CA VAL A 16 -11.65 -6.69 9.83
C VAL A 16 -12.08 -8.13 9.55
N LEU A 17 -11.98 -9.03 10.54
CA LEU A 17 -12.44 -10.41 10.39
C LEU A 17 -13.95 -10.48 10.13
N ALA A 18 -14.72 -9.61 10.77
CA ALA A 18 -16.16 -9.53 10.55
C ALA A 18 -16.52 -8.98 9.17
N TYR A 19 -15.69 -8.10 8.60
CA TYR A 19 -15.92 -7.59 7.24
C TYR A 19 -15.70 -8.72 6.23
N ILE A 20 -14.60 -9.48 6.36
CA ILE A 20 -14.30 -10.66 5.53
C ILE A 20 -15.42 -11.71 5.63
N LEU A 21 -15.84 -12.06 6.85
CA LEU A 21 -16.93 -13.03 7.05
C LEU A 21 -18.25 -12.54 6.44
N ALA A 22 -18.54 -11.23 6.55
CA ALA A 22 -19.72 -10.67 5.91
C ALA A 22 -19.65 -10.80 4.38
N GLY A 23 -18.47 -10.59 3.79
CA GLY A 23 -18.24 -10.78 2.36
C GLY A 23 -18.42 -12.22 1.91
N ILE A 24 -17.88 -13.18 2.67
CA ILE A 24 -18.08 -14.61 2.39
C ILE A 24 -19.57 -14.98 2.44
N ILE A 25 -20.32 -14.47 3.43
CA ILE A 25 -21.76 -14.72 3.53
C ILE A 25 -22.51 -14.11 2.33
N ILE A 26 -22.22 -12.86 1.97
CA ILE A 26 -22.91 -12.19 0.87
C ILE A 26 -22.55 -12.84 -0.48
N GLY A 27 -21.26 -13.09 -0.71
CA GLY A 27 -20.75 -13.64 -1.96
C GLY A 27 -21.09 -15.12 -2.14
N GLN A 28 -20.72 -15.99 -1.19
CA GLN A 28 -20.85 -17.43 -1.37
C GLN A 28 -22.19 -17.99 -0.90
N VAL A 29 -22.77 -17.45 0.18
CA VAL A 29 -24.01 -18.00 0.76
C VAL A 29 -25.25 -17.37 0.10
N LEU A 30 -25.25 -16.06 -0.10
CA LEU A 30 -26.35 -15.34 -0.76
C LEU A 30 -26.20 -15.26 -2.29
N ASN A 31 -25.06 -15.70 -2.82
CA ASN A 31 -24.73 -15.68 -4.25
C ASN A 31 -24.87 -14.29 -4.89
N PHE A 32 -24.55 -13.24 -4.13
CA PHE A 32 -24.59 -11.86 -4.58
C PHE A 32 -23.17 -11.40 -4.90
N SER A 33 -22.90 -11.11 -6.16
CA SER A 33 -21.61 -10.57 -6.60
C SER A 33 -21.78 -9.15 -7.11
N ALA A 34 -20.90 -8.25 -6.68
CA ALA A 34 -20.82 -6.92 -7.25
C ALA A 34 -20.24 -6.99 -8.68
N PRO A 35 -20.56 -6.01 -9.56
CA PRO A 35 -19.92 -5.92 -10.87
C PRO A 35 -18.40 -5.81 -10.74
N GLU A 36 -17.63 -6.43 -11.65
CA GLU A 36 -16.15 -6.40 -11.59
C GLU A 36 -15.58 -4.98 -11.52
N GLN A 37 -16.19 -4.05 -12.25
CA GLN A 37 -15.81 -2.64 -12.26
C GLN A 37 -15.93 -1.99 -10.88
N PHE A 38 -16.91 -2.39 -10.08
CA PHE A 38 -17.07 -1.92 -8.71
C PHE A 38 -15.90 -2.38 -7.84
N ASN A 39 -15.49 -3.66 -7.96
CA ASN A 39 -14.37 -4.20 -7.20
C ASN A 39 -13.04 -3.51 -7.55
N VAL A 40 -12.80 -3.22 -8.83
CA VAL A 40 -11.60 -2.49 -9.27
C VAL A 40 -11.56 -1.09 -8.65
N ILE A 41 -12.68 -0.35 -8.69
CA ILE A 41 -12.76 1.00 -8.15
C ILE A 41 -12.57 1.00 -6.63
N ILE A 42 -13.25 0.10 -5.91
CA ILE A 42 -13.13 0.01 -4.44
C ILE A 42 -11.72 -0.38 -4.03
N THR A 43 -11.13 -1.39 -4.68
CA THR A 43 -9.76 -1.86 -4.39
C THR A 43 -8.75 -0.74 -4.65
N GLY A 44 -8.79 -0.14 -5.84
CA GLY A 44 -7.86 0.91 -6.23
C GLY A 44 -7.99 2.15 -5.35
N THR A 45 -9.21 2.63 -5.11
CA THR A 45 -9.45 3.79 -4.23
C THR A 45 -9.01 3.52 -2.80
N THR A 46 -9.27 2.31 -2.28
CA THR A 46 -8.84 1.94 -0.92
C THR A 46 -7.33 1.94 -0.81
N LEU A 47 -6.63 1.28 -1.73
CA LEU A 47 -5.17 1.23 -1.74
C LEU A 47 -4.56 2.62 -1.91
N ALA A 48 -5.13 3.46 -2.78
CA ALA A 48 -4.69 4.85 -2.96
C ALA A 48 -4.79 5.67 -1.67
N LEU A 49 -5.90 5.54 -0.93
CA LEU A 49 -6.09 6.27 0.32
C LEU A 49 -5.22 5.73 1.46
N VAL A 50 -5.06 4.41 1.54
CA VAL A 50 -4.12 3.77 2.47
C VAL A 50 -2.70 4.26 2.20
N ALA A 51 -2.26 4.19 0.94
CA ALA A 51 -0.97 4.66 0.49
C ALA A 51 -0.74 6.15 0.80
N TYR A 52 -1.76 6.98 0.57
CA TYR A 52 -1.69 8.40 0.89
C TYR A 52 -1.55 8.66 2.41
N ILE A 53 -2.31 7.95 3.26
CA ILE A 53 -2.19 8.03 4.73
C ILE A 53 -0.79 7.59 5.20
N ILE A 54 -0.26 6.50 4.64
CA ILE A 54 1.12 6.07 4.89
C ILE A 54 2.10 7.18 4.49
N GLY A 55 1.92 7.75 3.29
CA GLY A 55 2.72 8.87 2.79
C GLY A 55 2.74 10.06 3.75
N LEU A 56 1.59 10.43 4.30
CA LEU A 56 1.46 11.51 5.28
C LEU A 56 2.23 11.23 6.59
N SER A 57 2.58 9.98 6.88
CA SER A 57 3.38 9.62 8.05
C SER A 57 4.90 9.86 7.83
N PHE A 58 5.35 9.98 6.58
CA PHE A 58 6.75 10.21 6.21
C PHE A 58 7.18 11.68 6.30
N SER A 59 7.00 12.30 7.47
CA SER A 59 7.58 13.62 7.73
C SER A 59 9.12 13.55 7.75
N PHE A 60 9.78 14.64 7.35
CA PHE A 60 11.24 14.74 7.37
C PHE A 60 11.81 14.54 8.77
N ALA A 61 11.08 15.00 9.80
CA ALA A 61 11.43 14.76 11.19
C ALA A 61 11.40 13.26 11.55
N PHE A 62 10.36 12.54 11.12
CA PHE A 62 10.25 11.10 11.32
C PHE A 62 11.36 10.35 10.58
N LEU A 63 11.60 10.67 9.31
CA LEU A 63 12.62 10.00 8.49
C LEU A 63 14.03 10.28 9.00
N LYS A 64 14.32 11.50 9.48
CA LYS A 64 15.61 11.83 10.09
C LYS A 64 15.85 11.05 11.39
N ARG A 65 14.80 10.82 12.17
CA ARG A 65 14.88 10.08 13.44
C ARG A 65 14.99 8.58 13.23
N MET A 66 14.19 8.01 12.33
CA MET A 66 13.96 6.56 12.23
C MET A 66 14.43 5.93 10.92
N GLY A 67 14.79 6.73 9.90
CA GLY A 67 15.08 6.25 8.55
C GLY A 67 16.15 5.16 8.47
N LYS A 68 17.26 5.30 9.22
CA LYS A 68 18.31 4.26 9.25
C LYS A 68 17.77 2.93 9.77
N GLN A 69 16.97 2.96 10.83
CA GLN A 69 16.38 1.75 11.40
C GLN A 69 15.36 1.13 10.43
N LEU A 70 14.53 1.94 9.78
CA LEU A 70 13.56 1.48 8.78
C LEU A 70 14.26 0.75 7.62
N VAL A 71 15.30 1.36 7.03
CA VAL A 71 16.03 0.76 5.90
C VAL A 71 16.69 -0.56 6.29
N ILE A 72 17.28 -0.65 7.48
CA ILE A 72 17.89 -1.89 7.96
C ILE A 72 16.83 -2.98 8.11
N ILE A 73 15.71 -2.68 8.79
CA ILE A 73 14.64 -3.66 9.01
C ILE A 73 14.09 -4.14 7.67
N LEU A 74 13.82 -3.23 6.73
CA LEU A 74 13.30 -3.57 5.40
C LEU A 74 14.22 -4.51 4.65
N ILE A 75 15.50 -4.13 4.50
CA ILE A 75 16.45 -4.95 3.75
C ILE A 75 16.61 -6.33 4.38
N VAL A 76 16.76 -6.39 5.70
CA VAL A 76 16.95 -7.65 6.43
C VAL A 76 15.70 -8.52 6.34
N GLN A 77 14.52 -7.96 6.61
CA GLN A 77 13.24 -8.67 6.54
C GLN A 77 13.02 -9.25 5.14
N VAL A 78 13.19 -8.42 4.11
CA VAL A 78 12.92 -8.79 2.73
C VAL A 78 13.90 -9.88 2.26
N LEU A 79 15.20 -9.73 2.51
CA LEU A 79 16.20 -10.71 2.11
C LEU A 79 16.05 -12.04 2.86
N ILE A 80 15.82 -12.00 4.17
CA ILE A 80 15.63 -13.22 4.97
C ILE A 80 14.36 -13.94 4.52
N THR A 81 13.25 -13.21 4.30
CA THR A 81 11.99 -13.81 3.85
C THR A 81 12.13 -14.45 2.48
N PHE A 82 12.83 -13.78 1.55
CA PHE A 82 13.16 -14.32 0.23
C PHE A 82 13.98 -15.62 0.36
N ILE A 83 15.12 -15.58 1.04
CA ILE A 83 16.04 -16.73 1.15
C ILE A 83 15.38 -17.90 1.87
N ALA A 84 14.70 -17.63 2.99
CA ALA A 84 14.03 -18.66 3.78
C ALA A 84 12.94 -19.36 2.96
N THR A 85 12.08 -18.60 2.28
CA THR A 85 10.99 -19.15 1.48
C THR A 85 11.51 -19.89 0.25
N TRP A 86 12.45 -19.28 -0.48
CA TRP A 86 13.13 -19.91 -1.62
C TRP A 86 13.76 -21.24 -1.21
N GLY A 87 14.56 -21.25 -0.15
CA GLY A 87 15.25 -22.45 0.35
C GLY A 87 14.28 -23.54 0.81
N PHE A 88 13.24 -23.17 1.54
CA PHE A 88 12.23 -24.12 2.03
C PHE A 88 11.43 -24.75 0.88
N VAL A 89 10.94 -23.94 -0.06
CA VAL A 89 10.21 -24.42 -1.23
C VAL A 89 11.11 -25.30 -2.10
N TYR A 90 12.37 -24.91 -2.30
CA TYR A 90 13.33 -25.72 -3.05
C TYR A 90 13.59 -27.07 -2.37
N LEU A 91 13.76 -27.10 -1.04
CA LEU A 91 14.00 -28.33 -0.31
C LEU A 91 12.85 -29.35 -0.48
N LEU A 92 11.60 -28.86 -0.46
CA LEU A 92 10.40 -29.68 -0.60
C LEU A 92 10.13 -30.13 -2.03
N THR A 93 10.22 -29.20 -2.98
CA THR A 93 9.76 -29.44 -4.36
C THR A 93 10.88 -29.84 -5.32
N ARG A 94 12.14 -29.53 -4.96
CA ARG A 94 13.32 -29.61 -5.83
C ARG A 94 13.19 -28.83 -7.15
N ASN A 95 12.18 -27.97 -7.27
CA ASN A 95 11.91 -27.17 -8.46
C ASN A 95 12.49 -25.76 -8.26
N LEU A 96 13.63 -25.51 -8.90
CA LEU A 96 14.34 -24.24 -8.77
C LEU A 96 13.54 -23.04 -9.32
N PRO A 97 12.99 -23.08 -10.56
CA PRO A 97 12.08 -22.03 -11.07
C PRO A 97 10.94 -21.68 -10.12
N LEU A 98 10.22 -22.69 -9.63
CA LEU A 98 9.09 -22.51 -8.71
C LEU A 98 9.53 -21.85 -7.41
N SER A 99 10.64 -22.34 -6.83
CA SER A 99 11.15 -21.80 -5.58
C SER A 99 11.55 -20.33 -5.70
N ILE A 100 12.14 -19.90 -6.82
CA ILE A 100 12.58 -18.51 -7.03
C ILE A 100 11.37 -17.59 -7.14
N ILE A 101 10.35 -17.96 -7.94
CA ILE A 101 9.13 -17.16 -8.06
C ILE A 101 8.46 -17.01 -6.69
N LEU A 102 8.20 -18.13 -6.00
CA LEU A 102 7.53 -18.10 -4.70
C LEU A 102 8.35 -17.37 -3.64
N GLY A 103 9.67 -17.57 -3.62
CA GLY A 103 10.59 -16.83 -2.78
C GLY A 103 10.54 -15.34 -3.04
N SER A 104 10.48 -14.92 -4.31
CA SER A 104 10.45 -13.51 -4.71
C SER A 104 9.11 -12.80 -4.42
N LEU A 105 8.02 -13.56 -4.35
CA LEU A 105 6.69 -13.05 -3.94
C LEU A 105 6.52 -12.97 -2.43
N ALA A 106 7.16 -13.85 -1.67
CA ALA A 106 6.94 -14.00 -0.24
C ALA A 106 7.18 -12.74 0.62
N PRO A 107 8.14 -11.84 0.31
CA PRO A 107 8.33 -10.62 1.07
C PRO A 107 7.18 -9.61 0.95
N ALA A 108 6.24 -9.78 0.01
CA ALA A 108 5.10 -8.88 -0.16
C ALA A 108 4.20 -8.88 1.08
N THR A 109 4.09 -7.72 1.76
CA THR A 109 3.17 -7.57 2.90
C THR A 109 2.07 -6.56 2.56
N ALA A 110 0.83 -6.80 3.03
CA ALA A 110 -0.32 -6.00 2.63
C ALA A 110 -0.57 -4.82 3.60
N PRO A 111 -0.47 -3.54 3.14
CA PRO A 111 -0.71 -2.37 4.00
C PRO A 111 -2.14 -2.24 4.48
N ALA A 112 -3.12 -2.50 3.62
CA ALA A 112 -4.53 -2.29 3.94
C ALA A 112 -5.00 -3.11 5.15
N GLY A 113 -4.64 -4.40 5.20
CA GLY A 113 -5.03 -5.30 6.31
C GLY A 113 -4.39 -4.91 7.63
N THR A 114 -3.08 -4.67 7.61
CA THR A 114 -2.33 -4.29 8.82
C THR A 114 -2.81 -2.96 9.38
N ILE A 115 -3.01 -1.96 8.52
CA ILE A 115 -3.49 -0.63 8.92
C ILE A 115 -4.93 -0.69 9.42
N ALA A 116 -5.80 -1.47 8.79
CA ALA A 116 -7.17 -1.66 9.25
C ALA A 116 -7.22 -2.25 10.67
N VAL A 117 -6.37 -3.24 10.97
CA VAL A 117 -6.28 -3.83 12.31
C VAL A 117 -5.69 -2.85 13.33
N LEU A 118 -4.59 -2.17 13.00
CA LEU A 118 -3.97 -1.18 13.89
C LEU A 118 -4.96 -0.05 14.24
N ARG A 119 -5.75 0.38 13.26
CA ARG A 119 -6.77 1.41 13.42
C ARG A 119 -7.97 0.93 14.25
N ASP A 120 -8.45 -0.29 14.01
CA ASP A 120 -9.52 -0.91 14.80
C ASP A 120 -9.13 -1.04 16.29
N LEU A 121 -7.88 -1.43 16.54
CA LEU A 121 -7.30 -1.53 17.88
C LEU A 121 -6.92 -0.18 18.49
N LYS A 122 -7.00 0.92 17.72
CA LYS A 122 -6.53 2.26 18.11
C LYS A 122 -5.08 2.23 18.61
N ALA A 123 -4.25 1.37 18.01
CA ALA A 123 -2.85 1.22 18.38
C ALA A 123 -2.09 2.51 18.10
N LYS A 124 -1.21 2.92 19.04
CA LYS A 124 -0.38 4.12 18.92
C LYS A 124 0.99 3.88 19.53
N GLY A 125 1.99 4.59 19.02
CA GLY A 125 3.35 4.61 19.56
C GLY A 125 4.39 4.24 18.50
N THR A 126 5.65 4.29 18.90
CA THR A 126 6.79 4.15 17.98
C THR A 126 6.78 2.85 17.20
N LEU A 127 6.35 1.74 17.81
CA LEU A 127 6.22 0.47 17.09
C LEU A 127 5.16 0.53 15.99
N THR A 128 4.00 1.12 16.27
CA THR A 128 2.92 1.29 15.28
C THR A 128 3.38 2.16 14.11
N ASP A 129 4.06 3.27 14.39
CA ASP A 129 4.57 4.19 13.36
C ASP A 129 5.61 3.51 12.48
N ILE A 130 6.53 2.75 13.09
CA ILE A 130 7.53 1.95 12.37
C ILE A 130 6.84 0.89 11.51
N THR A 131 5.89 0.13 12.05
CA THR A 131 5.18 -0.90 11.29
C THR A 131 4.42 -0.31 10.10
N MET A 132 3.70 0.80 10.27
CA MET A 132 3.01 1.48 9.16
C MET A 132 3.97 1.95 8.08
N ALA A 133 5.13 2.50 8.48
CA ALA A 133 6.15 2.93 7.54
C ALA A 133 6.80 1.74 6.81
N LEU A 134 7.05 0.62 7.50
CA LEU A 134 7.67 -0.58 6.92
C LEU A 134 6.77 -1.22 5.86
N VAL A 135 5.49 -1.44 6.19
CA VAL A 135 4.50 -2.06 5.27
C VAL A 135 4.12 -1.14 4.11
N GLY A 136 4.46 0.15 4.16
CA GLY A 136 4.36 1.01 2.99
C GLY A 136 5.59 0.97 2.08
N LEU A 137 6.78 0.89 2.68
CA LEU A 137 8.04 1.04 1.93
C LEU A 137 8.52 -0.28 1.30
N ASP A 138 8.01 -1.41 1.78
CA ASP A 138 8.36 -2.75 1.27
C ASP A 138 7.91 -2.97 -0.18
N ASP A 139 6.78 -2.41 -0.60
CA ASP A 139 6.23 -2.54 -1.96
C ASP A 139 7.26 -2.22 -3.05
N ALA A 140 8.07 -1.16 -2.89
CA ALA A 140 9.13 -0.84 -3.85
C ALA A 140 10.20 -1.93 -3.93
N LEU A 141 10.62 -2.49 -2.79
CA LEU A 141 11.65 -3.53 -2.73
C LEU A 141 11.12 -4.87 -3.27
N VAL A 142 9.85 -5.17 -3.00
CA VAL A 142 9.17 -6.37 -3.48
C VAL A 142 9.08 -6.35 -5.00
N ILE A 143 8.72 -5.21 -5.62
CA ILE A 143 8.70 -5.06 -7.09
C ILE A 143 10.08 -5.39 -7.68
N VAL A 144 11.16 -4.88 -7.08
CA VAL A 144 12.54 -5.16 -7.55
C VAL A 144 12.87 -6.65 -7.45
N ILE A 145 12.62 -7.27 -6.30
CA ILE A 145 12.98 -8.68 -6.07
C ILE A 145 12.15 -9.62 -6.93
N TYR A 146 10.85 -9.35 -7.06
CA TYR A 146 9.97 -10.10 -7.93
C TYR A 146 10.41 -10.04 -9.39
N SER A 147 10.80 -8.84 -9.86
CA SER A 147 11.27 -8.65 -11.23
C SER A 147 12.56 -9.42 -11.52
N VAL A 148 13.52 -9.38 -10.59
CA VAL A 148 14.74 -10.19 -10.67
C VAL A 148 14.41 -11.69 -10.60
N GLY A 149 13.47 -12.10 -9.74
CA GLY A 149 13.03 -13.48 -9.59
C GLY A 149 12.40 -14.05 -10.87
N ILE A 150 11.52 -13.28 -11.52
CA ILE A 150 10.94 -13.63 -12.83
C ILE A 150 12.02 -13.75 -13.88
N MET A 151 12.97 -12.80 -13.94
CA MET A 151 14.06 -12.83 -14.91
C MET A 151 14.87 -14.12 -14.78
N TRP A 152 15.33 -14.47 -13.57
CA TRP A 152 16.06 -15.71 -13.33
C TRP A 152 15.22 -16.95 -13.67
N THR A 153 13.95 -16.93 -13.33
CA THR A 153 13.05 -18.04 -13.65
C THR A 153 12.91 -18.26 -15.16
N LYS A 154 12.72 -17.18 -15.93
CA LYS A 154 12.64 -17.25 -17.40
C LYS A 154 13.92 -17.79 -18.02
N MET A 155 15.09 -17.34 -17.54
CA MET A 155 16.38 -17.84 -17.99
C MET A 155 16.55 -19.34 -17.73
N LEU A 156 16.14 -19.83 -16.55
CA LEU A 156 16.19 -21.25 -16.20
C LEU A 156 15.25 -22.11 -17.05
N LEU A 157 14.14 -21.55 -17.51
CA LEU A 157 13.16 -22.23 -18.37
C LEU A 157 13.51 -22.15 -19.87
N GLY A 158 14.68 -21.59 -20.22
CA GLY A 158 15.14 -21.50 -21.61
C GLY A 158 14.45 -20.41 -22.43
N GLY A 159 13.77 -19.46 -21.80
CA GLY A 159 13.19 -18.30 -22.47
C GLY A 159 14.23 -17.23 -22.76
N GLU A 160 14.04 -16.47 -23.85
CA GLU A 160 14.82 -15.25 -24.10
C GLU A 160 14.43 -14.19 -23.06
N ALA A 161 15.30 -13.99 -22.06
CA ALA A 161 15.16 -12.90 -21.13
C ALA A 161 15.84 -11.65 -21.71
N SER A 162 15.05 -10.69 -22.20
CA SER A 162 15.57 -9.35 -22.47
C SER A 162 15.97 -8.72 -21.14
N ILE A 163 17.27 -8.74 -20.86
CA ILE A 163 17.87 -8.16 -19.64
C ILE A 163 17.48 -6.67 -19.56
N ALA A 164 17.45 -5.97 -20.68
CA ALA A 164 17.06 -4.56 -20.75
C ALA A 164 15.62 -4.34 -20.23
N PHE A 165 14.64 -5.12 -20.71
CA PHE A 165 13.24 -4.97 -20.28
C PHE A 165 13.02 -5.34 -18.81
N SER A 166 13.79 -6.31 -18.30
CA SER A 166 13.69 -6.80 -16.91
C SER A 166 14.11 -5.76 -15.87
N PHE A 167 14.96 -4.79 -16.25
CA PHE A 167 15.37 -3.69 -15.38
C PHE A 167 14.64 -2.37 -15.68
N THR A 168 14.27 -2.09 -16.94
CA THR A 168 13.61 -0.81 -17.26
C THR A 168 12.19 -0.73 -16.70
N TYR A 169 11.43 -1.82 -16.74
CA TYR A 169 10.04 -1.82 -16.26
C TYR A 169 9.93 -1.52 -14.76
N PRO A 170 10.68 -2.21 -13.86
CA PRO A 170 10.61 -1.93 -12.42
C PRO A 170 11.13 -0.53 -12.05
N LEU A 171 12.15 -0.06 -12.77
CA LEU A 171 12.66 1.31 -12.59
C LEU A 171 11.61 2.33 -13.00
N TRP A 172 10.91 2.13 -14.13
CA TRP A 172 9.80 2.99 -14.53
C TRP A 172 8.67 2.96 -13.52
N GLU A 173 8.29 1.78 -13.04
CA GLU A 173 7.21 1.61 -12.08
C GLU A 173 7.48 2.33 -10.76
N ILE A 174 8.71 2.23 -10.24
CA ILE A 174 9.14 2.86 -8.99
C ILE A 174 9.38 4.35 -9.17
N PHE A 175 10.31 4.74 -10.06
CA PHE A 175 10.70 6.14 -10.21
C PHE A 175 9.62 6.98 -10.90
N GLY A 176 8.88 6.40 -11.83
CA GLY A 176 7.72 7.04 -12.45
C GLY A 176 6.60 7.26 -11.44
N GLY A 177 6.33 6.29 -10.55
CA GLY A 177 5.36 6.44 -9.46
C GLY A 177 5.76 7.54 -8.49
N LEU A 178 7.00 7.47 -7.96
CA LEU A 178 7.54 8.49 -7.05
C LEU A 178 7.56 9.89 -7.68
N GLY A 179 7.95 9.99 -8.95
CA GLY A 179 7.99 11.24 -9.69
C GLY A 179 6.60 11.84 -9.90
N LEU A 180 5.64 11.03 -10.34
CA LEU A 180 4.26 11.47 -10.56
C LEU A 180 3.60 11.93 -9.26
N GLY A 181 3.64 11.10 -8.22
CA GLY A 181 3.08 11.41 -6.92
C GLY A 181 3.70 12.65 -6.28
N GLY A 182 5.04 12.73 -6.31
CA GLY A 182 5.79 13.88 -5.83
C GLY A 182 5.43 15.16 -6.57
N ALA A 183 5.34 15.12 -7.90
CA ALA A 183 4.97 16.29 -8.71
C ALA A 183 3.55 16.79 -8.38
N ILE A 184 2.57 15.90 -8.30
CA ILE A 184 1.19 16.24 -7.93
C ILE A 184 1.15 16.82 -6.51
N GLY A 185 1.86 16.21 -5.56
CA GLY A 185 1.90 16.66 -4.17
C GLY A 185 2.56 18.02 -3.99
N ILE A 186 3.65 18.28 -4.73
CA ILE A 186 4.29 19.60 -4.78
C ILE A 186 3.32 20.66 -5.33
N ALA A 187 2.68 20.36 -6.46
CA ALA A 187 1.74 21.29 -7.10
C ALA A 187 0.62 21.69 -6.15
N ILE A 188 0.00 20.72 -5.48
CA ILE A 188 -1.12 20.97 -4.57
C ILE A 188 -0.67 21.69 -3.32
N SER A 189 0.46 21.32 -2.75
CA SER A 189 1.02 22.02 -1.59
C SER A 189 1.29 23.49 -1.91
N TYR A 190 1.74 23.78 -3.13
CA TYR A 190 1.96 25.16 -3.59
C TYR A 190 0.66 25.93 -3.77
N PHE A 191 -0.37 25.35 -4.42
CA PHE A 191 -1.67 26.01 -4.62
C PHE A 191 -2.41 26.24 -3.30
N THR A 192 -2.43 25.24 -2.44
CA THR A 192 -3.14 25.31 -1.16
C THR A 192 -2.46 26.24 -0.16
N LYS A 193 -1.15 26.46 -0.25
CA LYS A 193 -0.45 27.46 0.58
C LYS A 193 -0.94 28.90 0.36
N LYS A 194 -1.51 29.20 -0.80
CA LYS A 194 -2.00 30.54 -1.16
C LYS A 194 -3.46 30.80 -0.75
N ILE A 195 -4.17 29.78 -0.30
CA ILE A 195 -5.62 29.84 -0.06
C ILE A 195 -5.87 29.44 1.39
N HIS A 196 -6.74 30.17 2.10
CA HIS A 196 -7.25 29.70 3.39
C HIS A 196 -8.37 28.67 3.12
N LEU A 197 -8.02 27.38 3.15
CA LEU A 197 -9.02 26.31 2.99
C LEU A 197 -9.69 26.01 4.35
N SER A 198 -11.02 25.83 4.33
CA SER A 198 -11.71 25.23 5.47
C SER A 198 -11.43 23.72 5.55
N SER A 199 -11.77 23.08 6.67
CA SER A 199 -11.59 21.63 6.85
C SER A 199 -12.27 20.81 5.75
N ASP A 200 -13.48 21.19 5.35
CA ASP A 200 -14.25 20.47 4.32
C ASP A 200 -13.55 20.55 2.96
N HIS A 201 -12.99 21.71 2.60
CA HIS A 201 -12.25 21.85 1.36
C HIS A 201 -10.95 21.03 1.38
N ILE A 202 -10.25 20.97 2.52
CA ILE A 202 -9.05 20.12 2.67
C ILE A 202 -9.41 18.64 2.45
N PHE A 203 -10.51 18.17 3.03
CA PHE A 203 -10.98 16.80 2.83
C PHE A 203 -11.25 16.49 1.36
N VAL A 204 -12.05 17.34 0.69
CA VAL A 204 -12.41 17.15 -0.72
C VAL A 204 -11.17 17.15 -1.62
N VAL A 205 -10.26 18.11 -1.43
CA VAL A 205 -9.02 18.19 -2.20
C VAL A 205 -8.17 16.95 -1.98
N SER A 206 -7.99 16.51 -0.72
CA SER A 206 -7.14 15.35 -0.42
C SER A 206 -7.69 14.07 -1.04
N LEU A 207 -8.99 13.84 -0.93
CA LEU A 207 -9.68 12.68 -1.52
C LEU A 207 -9.59 12.71 -3.05
N ALA A 208 -9.93 13.84 -3.67
CA ALA A 208 -9.92 13.99 -5.12
C ALA A 208 -8.52 13.75 -5.69
N VAL A 209 -7.49 14.25 -5.00
CA VAL A 209 -6.12 14.16 -5.45
C VAL A 209 -5.56 12.75 -5.29
N ALA A 210 -5.86 12.06 -4.19
CA ALA A 210 -5.44 10.67 -4.02
C ALA A 210 -6.03 9.79 -5.13
N ILE A 211 -7.33 9.96 -5.43
CA ILE A 211 -8.01 9.22 -6.50
C ILE A 211 -7.47 9.62 -7.88
N LEU A 212 -7.22 10.91 -8.13
CA LEU A 212 -6.62 11.40 -9.37
C LEU A 212 -5.20 10.83 -9.55
N CYS A 213 -4.40 10.81 -8.50
CA CYS A 213 -3.04 10.26 -8.51
C CYS A 213 -3.06 8.77 -8.85
N TRP A 214 -3.98 8.00 -8.25
CA TRP A 214 -4.22 6.61 -8.62
C TRP A 214 -4.60 6.46 -10.10
N GLY A 215 -5.61 7.19 -10.57
CA GLY A 215 -6.05 7.11 -11.97
C GLY A 215 -4.94 7.45 -12.96
N LEU A 216 -4.15 8.49 -12.70
CA LEU A 216 -3.00 8.83 -13.54
C LEU A 216 -1.88 7.79 -13.47
N ALA A 217 -1.62 7.22 -12.30
CA ALA A 217 -0.62 6.16 -12.15
C ALA A 217 -0.97 4.91 -12.97
N GLU A 218 -2.24 4.48 -12.92
CA GLU A 218 -2.77 3.38 -13.74
C GLU A 218 -2.67 3.68 -15.24
N MET A 219 -3.01 4.91 -15.66
CA MET A 219 -2.94 5.32 -17.07
C MET A 219 -1.50 5.31 -17.62
N ILE A 220 -0.51 5.64 -16.80
CA ILE A 220 0.90 5.73 -17.19
C ILE A 220 1.64 4.40 -16.96
N GLY A 221 1.01 3.44 -16.28
CA GLY A 221 1.59 2.14 -15.97
C GLY A 221 2.71 2.22 -14.94
N VAL A 222 2.53 3.05 -13.90
CA VAL A 222 3.45 3.17 -12.76
C VAL A 222 2.78 2.71 -11.47
N SER A 223 3.55 2.44 -10.42
CA SER A 223 2.98 1.95 -9.16
C SER A 223 2.07 3.00 -8.52
N ALA A 224 0.78 2.72 -8.47
CA ALA A 224 -0.23 3.56 -7.84
C ALA A 224 0.02 3.77 -6.34
N ILE A 225 0.47 2.72 -5.64
CA ILE A 225 0.75 2.78 -4.20
C ILE A 225 1.93 3.72 -3.96
N LEU A 226 3.04 3.54 -4.69
CA LEU A 226 4.22 4.42 -4.57
C LEU A 226 3.90 5.87 -4.97
N ALA A 227 3.07 6.07 -5.99
CA ALA A 227 2.61 7.41 -6.38
C ALA A 227 1.79 8.08 -5.28
N CYS A 228 0.80 7.40 -4.72
CA CYS A 228 -0.04 7.96 -3.65
C CYS A 228 0.76 8.17 -2.34
N MET A 229 1.74 7.31 -2.05
CA MET A 229 2.68 7.52 -0.94
C MET A 229 3.58 8.74 -1.15
N ALA A 230 4.15 8.91 -2.35
CA ALA A 230 4.97 10.07 -2.68
C ALA A 230 4.16 11.36 -2.63
N LEU A 231 2.90 11.31 -3.08
CA LEU A 231 1.92 12.39 -2.94
C LEU A 231 1.75 12.79 -1.47
N GLY A 232 1.40 11.85 -0.59
CA GLY A 232 1.22 12.11 0.84
C GLY A 232 2.50 12.64 1.50
N THR A 233 3.65 12.06 1.14
CA THR A 233 4.97 12.48 1.63
C THR A 233 5.28 13.92 1.23
N ALA A 234 5.00 14.31 -0.01
CA ALA A 234 5.18 15.69 -0.46
C ALA A 234 4.25 16.66 0.30
N VAL A 235 2.98 16.30 0.49
CA VAL A 235 1.99 17.14 1.19
C VAL A 235 2.39 17.39 2.64
N ILE A 236 2.73 16.36 3.41
CA ILE A 236 3.09 16.55 4.84
C ILE A 236 4.36 17.38 5.02
N ASN A 237 5.32 17.29 4.10
CA ASN A 237 6.60 18.00 4.20
C ASN A 237 6.56 19.44 3.70
N LEU A 238 5.70 19.75 2.74
CA LEU A 238 5.56 21.10 2.19
C LEU A 238 4.50 21.94 2.91
N ASN A 239 3.47 21.30 3.46
CA ASN A 239 2.43 21.96 4.23
C ASN A 239 1.92 21.06 5.37
N VAL A 240 2.61 21.13 6.51
CA VAL A 240 2.32 20.31 7.70
C VAL A 240 0.87 20.44 8.16
N GLN A 241 0.29 21.66 8.15
CA GLN A 241 -1.08 21.90 8.59
C GLN A 241 -2.10 21.16 7.72
N ILE A 242 -1.91 21.21 6.39
CA ILE A 242 -2.78 20.50 5.45
C ILE A 242 -2.55 19.00 5.55
N GLY A 243 -1.31 18.54 5.62
CA GLY A 243 -1.01 17.11 5.74
C GLY A 243 -1.59 16.49 7.00
N SER A 244 -1.42 17.12 8.17
CA SER A 244 -1.98 16.60 9.42
C SER A 244 -3.50 16.59 9.40
N ARG A 245 -4.12 17.67 8.90
CA ARG A 245 -5.58 17.78 8.83
C ARG A 245 -6.18 16.81 7.81
N SER A 246 -5.51 16.63 6.68
CA SER A 246 -5.84 15.65 5.65
C SER A 246 -5.83 14.23 6.22
N ASN A 247 -4.81 13.88 7.01
CA ASN A 247 -4.72 12.58 7.67
C ASN A 247 -5.93 12.31 8.57
N GLU A 248 -6.26 13.24 9.46
CA GLU A 248 -7.42 13.11 10.35
C GLU A 248 -8.74 12.94 9.60
N LEU A 249 -8.94 13.73 8.54
CA LEU A 249 -10.20 13.75 7.80
C LEU A 249 -10.39 12.49 6.94
N ILE A 250 -9.33 12.02 6.29
CA ILE A 250 -9.38 10.76 5.54
C ILE A 250 -9.50 9.58 6.52
N ASP A 251 -8.77 9.59 7.63
CA ASP A 251 -8.86 8.53 8.63
C ASP A 251 -10.32 8.34 9.08
N ASN A 252 -11.10 9.41 9.26
CA ASN A 252 -12.52 9.31 9.65
C ASN A 252 -13.39 8.50 8.66
N ILE A 253 -13.07 8.50 7.35
CA ILE A 253 -13.83 7.79 6.32
C ILE A 253 -13.25 6.40 5.99
N MET A 254 -12.09 6.03 6.54
CA MET A 254 -11.46 4.74 6.22
C MET A 254 -12.28 3.55 6.69
N THR A 255 -13.13 3.69 7.70
CA THR A 255 -13.95 2.56 8.21
C THR A 255 -14.94 2.04 7.18
N PRO A 256 -15.83 2.87 6.60
CA PRO A 256 -16.72 2.40 5.55
C PRO A 256 -15.96 1.91 4.31
N ILE A 257 -14.80 2.49 3.99
CA ILE A 257 -13.95 2.03 2.89
C ILE A 257 -13.42 0.62 3.16
N PHE A 258 -12.88 0.34 4.35
CA PHE A 258 -12.43 -1.01 4.71
C PHE A 258 -13.57 -2.02 4.73
N VAL A 259 -14.78 -1.61 5.14
CA VAL A 259 -15.96 -2.49 5.05
C VAL A 259 -16.23 -2.90 3.60
N LEU A 260 -16.16 -1.96 2.65
CA LEU A 260 -16.38 -2.25 1.23
C LEU A 260 -15.21 -3.02 0.60
N PHE A 261 -13.99 -2.80 1.07
CA PHE A 261 -12.79 -3.46 0.57
C PHE A 261 -12.71 -4.94 0.99
N PHE A 262 -13.12 -5.25 2.22
CA PHE A 262 -13.01 -6.59 2.79
C PHE A 262 -14.29 -7.44 2.68
N ALA A 263 -15.46 -6.82 2.46
CA ALA A 263 -16.74 -7.52 2.31
C ALA A 263 -17.11 -7.66 0.83
#